data_AF-A0A2E7D492-F1
#
_entry.id   AF-A0A2E7D492-F1
#
_cell.length_a   1.000
_cell.length_b   1.000
_cell.length_c   1.000
_cell.angle_alpha   90.00
_cell.angle_beta   90.00
_cell.angle_gamma   90.00
#
_symmetry.space_group_name_H-M   'P 1'
#
loop_
_entity.id
_entity.type
_entity.pdbx_description
1 polymer ?
#
loop_
_entity_poly.entity_id
_entity_poly.type
_entity_poly.pdbx_seq_one_letter_code
_entity_poly.pdbx_strand_id
1 'polypeptide(L)'
;MDTSFVLGFLPFGGSGPWELVIVLAIALLLFGKRLPEVARSMGKGIVEFKKGVRGIEEEVERADYMASTSASTERPAAEEERQEVTAPKFEPPKFEQDS
;
A
#
# COMPACT_ATOMS: atom_id res chain seq x y z
N MET A 1 2.41 -13.67 50.88
CA MET A 1 2.69 -12.46 50.09
C MET A 1 4.14 -12.59 49.67
N ASP A 2 4.29 -13.13 48.48
CA ASP A 2 5.47 -13.91 48.13
C ASP A 2 6.38 -12.94 47.39
N THR A 3 7.51 -12.62 47.99
CA THR A 3 8.46 -11.62 47.47
C THR A 3 8.99 -11.97 46.08
N SER A 4 8.87 -13.24 45.68
CA SER A 4 9.11 -13.75 44.33
C SER A 4 8.22 -13.12 43.26
N PHE A 5 7.01 -12.67 43.59
CA PHE A 5 6.12 -11.97 42.64
C PHE A 5 6.61 -10.54 42.34
N VAL A 6 7.31 -9.92 43.29
CA VAL A 6 7.83 -8.54 43.16
C VAL A 6 9.19 -8.53 42.43
N LEU A 7 9.97 -9.62 42.52
CA LEU A 7 11.26 -9.73 41.83
C LEU A 7 11.12 -9.99 40.32
N GLY A 8 9.99 -10.58 39.87
CA GLY A 8 9.63 -10.69 38.45
C GLY A 8 9.12 -9.38 37.82
N PHE A 9 8.90 -8.34 38.64
CA PHE A 9 8.51 -6.99 38.23
C PHE A 9 9.72 -6.10 37.91
N LEU A 10 10.95 -6.60 38.14
CA LEU A 10 12.15 -5.81 37.95
C LEU A 10 12.42 -5.64 36.45
N PRO A 11 12.70 -4.41 35.96
CA PRO A 11 12.68 -4.03 34.54
C PRO A 11 13.86 -4.58 33.71
N PHE A 12 14.38 -5.78 34.02
CA PHE A 12 15.61 -6.30 33.42
C PHE A 12 15.64 -7.81 33.12
N GLY A 13 14.53 -8.55 33.22
CA GLY A 13 14.63 -10.01 33.09
C GLY A 13 13.37 -10.77 32.66
N GLY A 14 13.11 -10.79 31.36
CA GLY A 14 12.85 -12.08 30.69
C GLY A 14 11.44 -12.67 30.68
N SER A 15 10.37 -11.93 31.00
CA SER A 15 8.99 -12.43 30.90
C SER A 15 8.05 -11.44 30.21
N GLY A 16 8.21 -11.26 28.89
CA GLY A 16 7.46 -10.28 28.08
C GLY A 16 5.92 -10.26 28.24
N PRO A 17 5.21 -11.38 28.50
CA PRO A 17 3.76 -11.33 28.70
C PRO A 17 3.35 -10.67 30.01
N TRP A 18 4.15 -10.80 31.07
CA TRP A 18 3.76 -10.34 32.41
C TRP A 18 3.83 -8.81 32.52
N GLU A 19 4.83 -8.19 31.88
CA GLU A 19 4.95 -6.74 31.79
C GLU A 19 3.75 -6.10 31.09
N LEU A 20 3.29 -6.69 29.98
CA LEU A 20 2.08 -6.23 29.29
C LEU A 20 0.83 -6.34 30.16
N VAL A 21 0.69 -7.40 30.94
CA VAL A 21 -0.44 -7.58 31.87
C VAL A 21 -0.43 -6.50 32.96
N ILE A 22 0.75 -6.17 33.49
CA ILE A 22 0.92 -5.11 34.50
C ILE A 22 0.53 -3.75 33.92
N VAL A 23 1.06 -3.40 32.74
CA VAL A 23 0.74 -2.13 32.07
C VAL A 23 -0.76 -2.06 31.78
N LEU A 24 -1.36 -3.16 31.31
CA LEU A 24 -2.79 -3.27 31.10
C LEU A 24 -3.58 -3.09 32.39
N ALA A 25 -3.15 -3.67 33.51
CA ALA A 25 -3.79 -3.50 34.81
C ALA A 25 -3.75 -2.04 35.28
N ILE A 26 -2.63 -1.35 35.13
CA ILE A 26 -2.51 0.08 35.44
C ILE A 26 -3.41 0.91 34.51
N ALA A 27 -3.42 0.62 33.21
CA ALA A 27 -4.31 1.29 32.26
C ALA A 27 -5.79 1.07 32.61
N LEU A 28 -6.17 -0.14 33.03
CA LEU A 28 -7.52 -0.43 33.50
C LEU A 28 -7.88 0.30 34.80
N LEU A 29 -6.93 0.55 35.70
CA LEU A 29 -7.17 1.35 36.90
C LEU A 29 -7.39 2.83 36.57
N LEU A 30 -6.61 3.38 35.62
CA LEU A 30 -6.72 4.78 35.20
C LEU A 30 -7.97 5.05 34.35
N PHE A 31 -8.24 4.19 33.37
CA PHE A 31 -9.32 4.37 32.40
C PHE A 31 -10.62 3.66 32.82
N GLY A 32 -10.53 2.61 33.65
CA GLY A 32 -11.67 1.86 34.15
C GLY A 32 -12.59 1.36 33.04
N LYS A 33 -13.88 1.70 33.17
CA LYS A 33 -14.93 1.32 32.22
C LYS A 33 -14.84 2.05 30.86
N ARG A 34 -13.99 3.09 30.73
CA ARG A 34 -13.84 3.85 29.48
C ARG A 34 -12.90 3.18 28.48
N LEU A 35 -12.02 2.27 28.92
CA LEU A 35 -11.11 1.55 28.04
C LEU A 35 -11.82 0.79 26.89
N PRO A 36 -12.88 -0.01 27.14
CA PRO A 36 -13.62 -0.68 26.06
C PRO A 36 -14.39 0.29 25.16
N GLU A 37 -14.81 1.44 25.69
CA GLU A 37 -15.50 2.48 24.92
C GLU A 37 -14.56 3.15 23.92
N VAL A 38 -13.35 3.53 24.38
CA VAL A 38 -12.27 4.09 23.55
C VAL A 38 -11.77 3.07 22.53
N ALA A 39 -11.57 1.82 22.93
CA ALA A 39 -11.14 0.76 22.02
C ALA A 39 -12.19 0.52 20.91
N ARG A 40 -13.49 0.58 21.24
CA ARG A 40 -14.57 0.46 20.24
C ARG A 40 -14.65 1.65 19.30
N SER A 41 -14.54 2.88 19.80
CA SER A 41 -14.61 4.07 18.94
C SER A 41 -13.39 4.17 18.02
N MET A 42 -12.18 3.93 18.54
CA MET A 42 -10.96 3.88 17.75
C MET A 42 -10.94 2.71 16.77
N GLY A 43 -11.38 1.53 17.21
CA GLY A 43 -11.45 0.33 16.36
C GLY A 43 -12.38 0.52 15.16
N LYS A 44 -13.53 1.20 15.34
CA LYS A 44 -14.42 1.55 14.23
C LYS A 44 -13.73 2.46 13.20
N GLY A 45 -13.03 3.50 13.65
CA GLY A 45 -12.29 4.41 12.77
C GLY A 45 -11.21 3.70 11.95
N ILE A 46 -10.45 2.79 12.58
CA ILE A 46 -9.43 1.99 11.89
C ILE A 46 -10.06 1.05 10.84
N VAL A 47 -11.21 0.44 11.16
CA VAL A 47 -11.92 -0.45 10.23
C VAL A 47 -12.46 0.33 9.03
N GLU A 48 -13.08 1.49 9.25
CA GLU A 48 -13.60 2.34 8.17
C GLU A 48 -12.47 2.90 7.31
N PHE A 49 -11.37 3.34 7.93
CA PHE A 49 -10.17 3.77 7.22
C PHE A 49 -9.63 2.66 6.30
N LYS A 50 -9.47 1.44 6.82
CA LYS A 50 -9.01 0.29 6.02
C LYS A 50 -9.95 -0.05 4.86
N LYS A 51 -11.27 0.08 5.06
CA LYS A 51 -12.26 -0.11 4.00
C LYS A 51 -12.16 0.96 2.93
N GLY A 52 -12.03 2.23 3.32
CA GLY A 52 -11.87 3.34 2.40
C GLY A 52 -10.61 3.21 1.54
N VAL A 53 -9.47 2.90 2.16
CA VAL A 53 -8.20 2.68 1.45
C VAL A 53 -8.32 1.56 0.40
N ARG A 54 -8.91 0.42 0.77
CA ARG A 54 -9.13 -0.70 -0.15
C ARG A 54 -10.07 -0.34 -1.31
N GLY A 55 -11.13 0.40 -1.03
CA GLY A 55 -12.07 0.83 -2.07
C GLY A 55 -11.41 1.74 -3.10
N ILE A 56 -10.51 2.63 -2.67
CA ILE A 56 -9.75 3.50 -3.57
C ILE A 56 -8.79 2.69 -4.45
N GLU A 57 -8.08 1.71 -3.87
CA GLU A 57 -7.17 0.83 -4.62
C GLU A 57 -7.92 0.05 -5.71
N GLU A 58 -9.09 -0.52 -5.39
CA GLU A 58 -9.96 -1.22 -6.34
C GLU A 58 -10.53 -0.28 -7.43
N GLU A 59 -10.86 0.96 -7.09
CA GLU A 59 -11.38 1.95 -8.04
C GLU A 59 -10.30 2.43 -9.02
N VAL A 60 -9.07 2.64 -8.53
CA VAL A 60 -7.91 2.96 -9.37
C VAL A 60 -7.61 1.81 -10.33
N GLU A 61 -7.59 0.57 -9.82
CA GLU A 61 -7.39 -0.61 -10.65
C GLU A 61 -8.49 -0.74 -11.72
N ARG A 62 -9.76 -0.59 -11.34
CA ARG A 62 -10.89 -0.62 -12.28
C ARG A 62 -10.81 0.51 -13.33
N ALA A 63 -10.43 1.72 -12.93
CA ALA A 63 -10.30 2.86 -13.85
C ALA A 63 -9.22 2.61 -14.90
N ASP A 64 -8.10 1.99 -14.51
CA ASP A 64 -7.01 1.63 -15.42
C ASP A 64 -7.44 0.57 -16.44
N TYR A 65 -8.19 -0.45 -16.01
CA TYR A 65 -8.79 -1.44 -16.91
C TYR A 65 -9.84 -0.84 -17.86
N MET A 66 -10.66 0.10 -17.39
CA MET A 66 -11.67 0.76 -18.22
C MET A 66 -11.04 1.70 -19.26
N ALA A 67 -10.00 2.45 -18.89
CA ALA A 67 -9.23 3.28 -19.81
C ALA A 67 -8.58 2.46 -20.93
N SER A 68 -8.05 1.26 -20.61
CA SER A 68 -7.48 0.36 -21.60
C SER A 68 -8.53 -0.32 -22.51
N THR A 69 -9.77 -0.48 -22.04
CA THR A 69 -10.87 -1.07 -22.82
C THR A 69 -11.53 -0.05 -23.76
N SER A 70 -11.65 1.21 -23.35
CA SER A 70 -12.21 2.28 -24.19
C SER A 70 -11.31 2.70 -25.36
N ALA A 71 -9.99 2.46 -25.28
CA ALA A 71 -9.05 2.76 -26.36
C ALA A 71 -9.08 1.75 -27.54
N SER A 72 -9.80 0.63 -27.44
CA SER A 72 -9.83 -0.43 -28.48
C SER A 72 -11.06 -0.44 -29.39
N THR A 73 -12.04 0.47 -29.22
CA THR A 73 -13.31 0.43 -30.01
C THR A 73 -13.48 1.55 -31.06
N GLU A 74 -12.56 2.51 -31.17
CA GLU A 74 -12.61 3.54 -32.24
C GLU A 74 -11.48 3.38 -33.28
N ARG A 75 -11.47 2.27 -34.03
CA ARG A 75 -10.81 2.24 -35.34
C ARG A 75 -11.84 1.95 -36.43
N PRO A 76 -12.44 2.99 -37.04
CA PRO A 76 -13.18 2.80 -38.28
C PRO A 76 -12.20 2.30 -39.33
N ALA A 77 -12.49 1.14 -39.90
CA ALA A 77 -11.85 0.66 -41.10
C ALA A 77 -12.26 1.56 -42.27
N ALA A 78 -11.41 2.51 -42.63
CA ALA A 78 -11.40 3.14 -43.94
C ALA A 78 -9.99 3.68 -44.21
N GLU A 79 -9.37 3.07 -45.21
CA GLU A 79 -8.12 3.42 -45.87
C GLU A 79 -8.14 4.88 -46.36
N GLU A 80 -7.19 5.73 -45.94
CA GLU A 80 -6.69 6.83 -46.79
C GLU A 80 -5.36 7.41 -46.26
N GLU A 81 -4.32 7.22 -47.06
CA GLU A 81 -3.31 8.23 -47.38
C GLU A 81 -2.54 8.89 -46.21
N ARG A 82 -1.48 8.24 -45.75
CA ARG A 82 -0.34 8.96 -45.17
C ARG A 82 0.96 8.40 -45.72
N GLN A 83 1.36 9.03 -46.82
CA GLN A 83 2.73 9.21 -47.29
C GLN A 83 3.72 8.15 -46.81
N GLU A 84 4.04 7.24 -47.73
CA GLU A 84 5.36 6.65 -47.84
C GLU A 84 6.41 7.68 -47.43
N VAL A 85 6.93 7.54 -46.21
CA VAL A 85 8.14 8.24 -45.79
C VAL A 85 9.21 7.69 -46.71
N THR A 86 9.42 8.38 -47.83
CA THR A 86 10.58 8.22 -48.68
C THR A 86 11.77 8.62 -47.83
N ALA A 87 12.23 7.67 -47.01
CA ALA A 87 13.45 7.82 -46.26
C ALA A 87 14.54 8.12 -47.31
N PRO A 88 15.19 9.29 -47.26
CA PRO A 88 16.27 9.57 -48.18
C PRO A 88 17.29 8.46 -47.99
N LYS A 89 17.57 7.75 -49.07
CA LYS A 89 18.45 6.59 -49.09
C LYS A 89 19.82 7.03 -48.56
N PHE A 90 20.10 6.73 -47.31
CA PHE A 90 21.40 6.94 -46.71
C PHE A 90 22.34 5.89 -47.28
N GLU A 91 23.10 6.25 -48.30
CA GLU A 91 24.23 5.47 -48.78
C GLU A 91 25.45 5.88 -47.95
N PRO A 92 26.00 4.99 -47.10
CA PRO A 92 27.20 5.31 -46.33
C PRO A 92 28.37 5.55 -47.30
N PRO A 93 29.20 6.58 -47.06
CA PRO A 93 30.33 6.88 -47.93
C PRO A 93 31.25 5.67 -47.99
N LYS A 94 31.58 5.24 -49.22
CA LYS A 94 32.63 4.25 -49.44
C LYS A 94 33.93 4.86 -48.96
N PHE A 95 34.40 4.42 -47.80
CA PHE A 95 35.75 4.71 -47.36
C PHE A 95 36.71 3.96 -48.29
N GLU A 96 37.21 4.69 -49.28
CA GLU A 96 38.29 4.26 -50.15
C GLU A 96 39.55 4.16 -49.25
N GLN A 97 39.90 2.92 -48.88
CA GLN A 97 41.16 2.58 -48.21
C GLN A 97 42.28 2.64 -49.26
N ASP A 98 42.87 3.81 -49.44
CA ASP A 98 44.16 3.98 -50.09
C ASP A 98 45.24 4.02 -49.01
N SER A 99 45.94 2.90 -48.81
CA SER A 99 47.33 2.76 -48.31
C SER A 99 47.70 1.28 -48.19
#